data_AF-A0A2E2AV82-F1
#
_entry.id   AF-A0A2E2AV82-F1
#
_cell.length_a   1.000
_cell.length_b   1.000
_cell.length_c   1.000
_cell.angle_alpha   90.00
_cell.angle_beta   90.00
_cell.angle_gamma   90.00
#
_symmetry.space_group_name_H-M   'P 1'
#
loop_
_entity.id
_entity.type
_entity.pdbx_description
1 polymer ?
#
loop_
_entity_poly.entity_id
_entity_poly.type
_entity_poly.pdbx_seq_one_letter_code
_entity_poly.pdbx_strand_id
1 'polypeptide(L)' 'MSKGKFEESIEQLEEIIEQIESGEIGLEDSITQYEKGTKLIEKCRAILDRAQARIAELTVDGNGELKASGDAQND' A
#
# COMPACT_ATOMS: atom_id res chain seq x y z
N MET A 1 -9.25 2.20 -11.94
CA MET A 1 -8.21 1.24 -11.51
C MET A 1 -8.47 0.85 -10.06
N SER A 2 -8.03 -0.34 -9.63
CA SER A 2 -7.52 -0.55 -8.26
C SER A 2 -8.38 -1.21 -7.17
N LYS A 3 -9.53 -1.86 -7.45
CA LYS A 3 -10.11 -2.79 -6.44
C LYS A 3 -9.39 -4.15 -6.46
N GLY A 4 -9.40 -4.81 -7.63
CA GLY A 4 -8.69 -6.09 -7.81
C GLY A 4 -7.21 -6.03 -7.47
N LYS A 5 -6.48 -4.98 -7.87
CA LYS A 5 -5.04 -4.86 -7.56
C LYS A 5 -4.72 -4.75 -6.07
N PHE A 6 -5.63 -4.21 -5.26
CA PHE A 6 -5.44 -4.14 -3.80
C PHE A 6 -5.76 -5.49 -3.18
N GLU A 7 -6.93 -6.05 -3.49
CA GLU A 7 -7.38 -7.36 -3.01
C GLU A 7 -6.38 -8.47 -3.38
N GLU A 8 -5.92 -8.51 -4.63
CA GLU A 8 -4.85 -9.43 -5.09
C GLU A 8 -3.54 -9.27 -4.31
N SER A 9 -3.18 -8.03 -3.92
CA SER A 9 -1.93 -7.80 -3.17
C SER A 9 -2.07 -8.20 -1.70
N ILE A 10 -3.29 -8.16 -1.15
CA ILE A 10 -3.60 -8.66 0.19
C ILE A 10 -3.61 -10.19 0.19
N GLU A 11 -4.27 -10.82 -0.79
CA GLU A 11 -4.31 -12.28 -0.93
C GLU A 11 -2.89 -12.87 -1.05
N GLN A 12 -2.04 -12.28 -1.89
CA GLN A 12 -0.64 -12.67 -1.99
C GLN A 12 0.16 -12.47 -0.70
N LEU A 13 -0.19 -11.46 0.10
CA LEU A 13 0.48 -11.22 1.38
C LEU A 13 0.05 -12.28 2.42
N GLU A 14 -1.22 -12.67 2.43
CA GLU A 14 -1.75 -13.73 3.29
C GLU A 14 -1.09 -15.08 2.97
N GLU A 15 -0.97 -15.43 1.69
CA GLU A 15 -0.25 -16.64 1.25
C GLU A 15 1.21 -16.65 1.70
N ILE A 16 1.90 -15.51 1.63
CA ILE A 16 3.29 -15.37 2.08
C ILE A 16 3.39 -15.59 3.59
N ILE A 17 2.47 -15.01 4.37
CA ILE A 17 2.42 -15.17 5.82
C ILE A 17 2.21 -16.64 6.16
N GLU A 18 1.24 -17.30 5.52
CA GLU A 18 0.95 -18.72 5.74
C GLU A 18 2.18 -19.61 5.44
N GLN A 19 2.90 -19.34 4.35
CA GLN A 19 4.12 -20.05 4.00
C GLN A 19 5.26 -19.86 5.02
N ILE A 20 5.39 -18.66 5.58
CA ILE A 20 6.41 -18.38 6.62
C ILE A 20 6.02 -19.01 7.95
N GLU A 21 4.74 -18.93 8.34
CA GLU A 21 4.23 -19.47 9.60
C GLU A 21 4.15 -21.00 9.62
N SER A 22 3.96 -21.64 8.47
CA SER A 22 3.96 -23.12 8.38
C SER A 22 5.30 -23.73 8.77
N GLY A 23 6.40 -22.98 8.61
CA GLY A 23 7.76 -23.46 8.89
C GLY A 23 8.24 -24.56 7.93
N GLU A 24 7.52 -24.82 6.85
CA GLU A 24 7.86 -25.84 5.85
C GLU A 24 8.93 -25.36 4.85
N ILE A 25 9.15 -24.05 4.78
CA ILE A 25 10.15 -23.44 3.89
C ILE A 25 11.50 -23.25 4.60
N GLY A 26 12.58 -23.40 3.85
CA GLY A 26 13.94 -23.19 4.36
C GLY A 26 14.24 -21.71 4.64
N LEU A 27 15.28 -21.43 5.42
CA LEU A 27 15.64 -20.07 5.85
C LEU A 27 15.83 -19.09 4.67
N GLU A 28 16.50 -19.50 3.60
CA GLU A 28 16.71 -18.64 2.42
C GLU A 28 15.39 -18.31 1.70
N ASP A 29 14.47 -19.28 1.65
CA ASP A 29 13.13 -19.09 1.11
C ASP A 29 12.30 -18.18 2.02
N SER A 30 12.38 -18.34 3.34
CA SER A 30 11.72 -17.44 4.30
C SER A 30 12.16 -15.99 4.11
N ILE A 31 13.46 -15.74 3.93
CA ILE A 31 14.00 -14.40 3.65
C ILE A 31 13.45 -13.86 2.33
N THR A 32 13.44 -14.68 1.29
CA THR A 32 12.91 -14.31 -0.02
C THR A 32 11.42 -13.96 0.04
N GLN A 33 10.62 -14.74 0.77
CA GLN A 33 9.19 -14.49 0.95
C GLN A 33 8.94 -13.23 1.79
N TYR A 34 9.75 -13.00 2.83
CA TYR A 34 9.70 -11.76 3.62
C TYR A 34 9.96 -10.50 2.77
N GLU A 35 10.96 -10.53 1.89
CA GLU A 35 11.23 -9.42 0.97
C GLU A 35 10.06 -9.14 0.01
N LYS A 36 9.45 -10.20 -0.52
CA LYS A 36 8.25 -10.09 -1.35
C LYS A 36 7.08 -9.49 -0.58
N GLY A 37 6.83 -9.96 0.64
CA GLY A 37 5.80 -9.44 1.53
C GLY A 37 5.99 -7.95 1.81
N THR A 38 7.23 -7.52 2.05
CA THR A 38 7.57 -6.11 2.27
C THR A 38 7.21 -5.24 1.06
N LYS A 39 7.54 -5.69 -0.16
CA LYS A 39 7.18 -4.99 -1.41
C LYS A 39 5.67 -4.93 -1.64
N LEU A 40 4.93 -5.98 -1.28
CA LEU A 40 3.47 -5.98 -1.38
C LEU A 40 2.85 -4.97 -0.40
N ILE A 41 3.37 -4.87 0.82
CA ILE A 41 2.95 -3.86 1.80
C ILE A 41 3.15 -2.44 1.26
N GLU A 42 4.31 -2.16 0.67
CA GLU A 42 4.58 -0.86 0.05
C GLU A 42 3.60 -0.54 -1.08
N LYS A 43 3.30 -1.53 -1.94
CA LYS A 43 2.33 -1.39 -3.01
C LYS A 43 0.92 -1.11 -2.47
N CYS A 44 0.49 -1.82 -1.42
CA CYS A 44 -0.79 -1.59 -0.76
C CYS A 44 -0.89 -0.17 -0.20
N ARG A 45 0.15 0.31 0.50
CA ARG A 45 0.23 1.69 0.99
C ARG A 45 0.08 2.70 -0.14
N ALA A 46 0.83 2.54 -1.23
CA ALA A 46 0.73 3.43 -2.39
C ALA A 46 -0.66 3.45 -3.05
N ILE A 47 -1.41 2.34 -3.00
CA ILE A 47 -2.80 2.30 -3.47
C ILE A 47 -3.71 3.10 -2.52
N LEU A 48 -3.55 2.91 -1.21
CA LEU A 48 -4.32 3.64 -0.20
C LEU A 48 -4.05 5.14 -0.25
N ASP A 49 -2.79 5.55 -0.37
CA ASP A 49 -2.40 6.96 -0.46
C ASP A 49 -3.05 7.65 -1.66
N ARG A 50 -3.07 6.99 -2.83
CA ARG A 50 -3.76 7.51 -4.03
C ARG A 50 -5.27 7.58 -3.84
N ALA A 51 -5.87 6.61 -3.16
CA ALA A 51 -7.30 6.63 -2.86
C ALA A 51 -7.64 7.80 -1.92
N GLN A 52 -6.81 8.02 -0.89
CA GLN A 52 -6.97 9.12 0.05
C GLN A 52 -6.79 10.49 -0.64
N ALA A 53 -5.77 10.65 -1.49
CA ALA A 53 -5.56 11.87 -2.26
C ALA A 53 -6.78 12.22 -3.13
N ARG A 54 -7.35 11.22 -3.80
CA ARG A 54 -8.55 11.41 -4.63
C ARG A 54 -9.80 11.75 -3.82
N ILE A 55 -9.95 11.19 -2.62
CA ILE A 55 -11.03 11.57 -1.69
C ILE A 55 -10.83 13.01 -1.23
N ALA A 56 -9.60 13.42 -0.91
CA ALA A 56 -9.28 14.78 -0.51
C ALA A 56 -9.67 15.77 -1.62
N GLU A 57 -9.24 15.55 -2.87
CA GLU A 57 -9.60 16.36 -4.04
C GLU A 57 -11.13 16.53 -4.18
N LEU A 58 -11.89 15.43 -4.14
CA LEU A 58 -13.35 15.46 -4.27
C LEU A 58 -14.05 16.20 -3.11
N THR A 59 -13.43 16.22 -1.93
CA THR A 59 -13.96 16.92 -0.74
C THR A 59 -13.71 18.44 -0.84
N VAL A 60 -12.64 18.88 -1.53
CA VAL A 60 -12.39 20.30 -1.83
C VAL A 60 -13.53 20.88 -2.66
N ASP A 61 -13.96 20.15 -3.68
CA ASP A 61 -14.86 20.65 -4.72
C ASP A 61 -16.31 20.89 -4.22
N GLY A 62 -16.69 20.29 -3.08
CA GLY A 62 -18.06 20.37 -2.53
C GLY A 62 -18.34 21.55 -1.59
N ASN A 63 -17.30 22.17 -1.00
CA ASN A 63 -17.45 23.30 -0.08
C ASN A 63 -16.35 24.36 -0.20
N GLY A 64 -15.46 24.26 -1.20
CA GLY A 64 -14.67 25.37 -1.70
C GLY A 64 -13.39 25.74 -0.94
N GLU A 65 -12.90 24.96 0.02
CA GLU A 65 -11.54 25.14 0.60
C GLU A 65 -10.95 23.82 1.14
N LEU A 66 -9.74 23.44 0.69
CA LEU A 66 -8.74 22.77 1.54
C LEU A 66 -7.42 23.56 1.43
N LYS A 67 -6.93 24.04 2.58
CA LYS A 67 -5.62 24.69 2.70
C LYS A 67 -4.54 23.67 3.03
N ALA A 68 -3.41 23.85 2.33
CA ALA A 68 -2.05 23.34 2.55
C ALA A 68 -1.90 21.80 2.44
N SER A 69 -0.99 21.29 1.62
CA SER A 69 0.42 21.69 1.56
C SER A 69 0.88 22.07 0.16
N GLY A 70 1.04 23.38 -0.06
CA GLY A 70 2.17 23.84 -0.84
C GLY A 70 3.37 23.81 0.11
N ASP A 71 4.29 22.88 -0.13
CA ASP A 71 5.63 22.97 0.43
C ASP A 71 6.14 24.38 0.19
N ALA A 72 6.60 25.00 1.29
CA ALA A 72 7.25 26.28 1.27
C ALA A 72 8.45 26.22 0.33
N GLN A 73 8.30 26.85 -0.83
CA GLN A 73 9.45 27.43 -1.51
C GLN A 73 9.77 28.74 -0.78
N ASN A 74 10.74 28.69 0.13
CA ASN A 74 11.56 29.86 0.46
C ASN A 74 12.94 29.41 0.99
N ASP A 75 13.97 29.68 0.17
CA ASP A 75 15.42 29.45 0.27
C ASP A 75 15.97 28.01 0.10
#